data_AF-A0A0W0TQ36-F1
#
_entry.id   AF-A0A0W0TQ36-F1
#
_cell.length_a   1.000
_cell.length_b   1.000
_cell.length_c   1.000
_cell.angle_alpha   90.00
_cell.angle_beta   90.00
_cell.angle_gamma   90.00
#
_symmetry.space_group_name_H-M   'P 1'
#
loop_
_entity.id
_entity.type
_entity.pdbx_description
1 polymer ?
#
loop_
_entity_poly.entity_id
_entity_poly.type
_entity_poly.pdbx_seq_one_letter_code
_entity_poly.pdbx_strand_id
1 'polypeptide(L)'
;MKIRIFDFDWTITREHTFNRTHLHAPETNIKGGISRLFIHDENNLAAIASYHNDPDYIKRYIEFILGTPLTLKERMDAFEDNVLSVYALESVSTPLIISTVKSDQFNTRVGRLKETGKNVQINHVLQYLETARTISLAEAIEVEFYDDDENNYRKAYELPRQFSFTAFYIDRLNQTELVIKELKQARLMPAPTTELAEDTDTVGEELTSPSLSG
;
A
#
# COMPACT_ATOMS: atom_id res chain seq x y z
N MET A 1 13.96 -4.14 4.70
CA MET A 1 13.26 -2.85 4.47
C MET A 1 11.86 -2.95 5.06
N LYS A 2 11.26 -1.84 5.49
CA LYS A 2 9.90 -1.83 6.04
C LYS A 2 9.01 -0.84 5.29
N ILE A 3 7.82 -1.27 4.90
CA ILE A 3 6.81 -0.43 4.26
C ILE A 3 5.64 -0.28 5.24
N ARG A 4 5.26 0.96 5.56
CA ARG A 4 4.14 1.29 6.43
C ARG A 4 3.10 2.07 5.66
N ILE A 5 1.90 1.51 5.57
CA ILE A 5 0.76 2.12 4.90
C ILE A 5 -0.23 2.52 5.98
N PHE A 6 -0.62 3.79 5.99
CA PHE A 6 -1.54 4.33 6.99
C PHE A 6 -2.84 4.75 6.34
N ASP A 7 -3.95 4.51 7.02
CA ASP A 7 -5.10 5.39 6.88
C ASP A 7 -4.77 6.79 7.42
N PHE A 8 -5.54 7.77 6.97
CA PHE A 8 -5.42 9.14 7.37
C PHE A 8 -6.41 9.51 8.48
N ASP A 9 -7.72 9.51 8.20
CA ASP A 9 -8.73 9.93 9.16
C ASP A 9 -8.76 8.98 10.35
N TRP A 10 -8.82 9.49 11.58
CA TRP A 10 -8.84 8.72 12.85
C TRP A 10 -7.67 7.74 13.10
N THR A 11 -6.77 7.57 12.15
CA THR A 11 -5.52 6.83 12.28
C THR A 11 -4.35 7.79 12.52
N ILE A 12 -4.09 8.69 11.57
CA ILE A 12 -3.13 9.79 11.73
C ILE A 12 -3.79 10.98 12.44
N THR A 13 -5.03 11.30 12.05
CA THR A 13 -5.73 12.45 12.60
C THR A 13 -6.49 12.13 13.88
N ARG A 14 -6.72 13.16 14.71
CA ARG A 14 -7.56 13.04 15.91
C ARG A 14 -9.03 12.94 15.53
N GLU A 15 -9.44 13.72 14.54
CA GLU A 15 -10.80 13.84 14.05
C GLU A 15 -10.89 13.54 12.55
N HIS A 16 -12.08 13.09 12.12
CA HIS A 16 -12.38 12.82 10.72
C HIS A 16 -12.55 14.12 9.94
N THR A 17 -11.77 14.25 8.87
CA THR A 17 -11.56 15.50 8.13
C THR A 17 -12.26 15.53 6.78
N PHE A 18 -12.68 14.39 6.24
CA PHE A 18 -13.40 14.37 4.97
C PHE A 18 -14.69 15.22 5.03
N ASN A 19 -14.87 16.09 4.03
CA ASN A 19 -15.87 17.17 3.97
C ASN A 19 -15.76 18.25 5.07
N ARG A 20 -14.67 18.28 5.84
CA ARG A 20 -14.41 19.20 6.96
C ARG A 20 -12.99 19.78 6.95
N THR A 21 -12.34 19.78 5.78
CA THR A 21 -10.94 20.21 5.62
C THR A 21 -10.66 21.65 6.07
N HIS A 22 -11.68 22.51 6.12
CA HIS A 22 -11.56 23.89 6.61
C HIS A 22 -11.54 24.03 8.14
N LEU A 23 -11.92 22.98 8.88
CA LEU A 23 -12.02 23.00 10.34
C LEU A 23 -10.77 22.46 11.04
N HIS A 24 -9.91 21.75 10.30
CA HIS A 24 -8.79 21.03 10.87
C HIS A 24 -7.49 21.35 10.14
N ALA A 25 -6.42 21.45 10.93
CA ALA A 25 -5.08 21.75 10.46
C ALA A 25 -4.09 20.80 11.17
N PRO A 26 -2.94 20.51 10.56
CA PRO A 26 -1.99 19.56 11.13
C PRO A 26 -1.50 19.95 12.53
N GLU A 27 -1.40 21.24 12.83
CA GLU A 27 -0.95 21.79 14.11
C GLU A 27 -1.83 21.34 15.29
N THR A 28 -3.10 21.03 15.05
CA THR A 28 -4.08 20.72 16.10
C THR A 28 -4.70 19.33 16.00
N ASN A 29 -4.60 18.69 14.82
CA ASN A 29 -5.36 17.48 14.50
C ASN A 29 -4.50 16.25 14.18
N ILE A 30 -3.24 16.19 14.62
CA ILE A 30 -2.41 14.97 14.54
C ILE A 30 -2.41 14.26 15.90
N LYS A 31 -2.61 12.93 15.91
CA LYS A 31 -2.47 12.12 17.13
C LYS A 31 -1.02 12.15 17.64
N GLY A 32 -0.86 12.15 18.95
CA GLY A 32 0.42 11.90 19.59
C GLY A 32 1.01 10.55 19.19
N GLY A 33 2.34 10.46 19.22
CA GLY A 33 3.08 9.25 18.82
C GLY A 33 3.26 9.05 17.31
N ILE A 34 2.49 9.73 16.45
CA ILE A 34 2.59 9.59 14.99
C ILE A 34 3.99 9.85 14.46
N SER A 35 4.68 10.89 14.93
CA SER A 35 6.04 11.23 14.48
C SER A 35 7.09 10.16 14.81
N ARG A 36 6.81 9.25 15.75
CA ARG A 36 7.68 8.11 16.08
C ARG A 36 7.45 6.90 15.17
N LEU A 37 6.29 6.85 14.50
CA LEU A 37 5.85 5.71 13.70
C LEU A 37 5.89 6.00 12.20
N PHE A 38 5.52 7.22 11.80
CA PHE A 38 5.54 7.69 10.42
C PHE A 38 6.95 8.13 10.03
N ILE A 39 7.79 7.14 9.73
CA ILE A 39 9.19 7.33 9.33
C ILE A 39 9.30 7.09 7.83
N HIS A 40 9.91 8.03 7.10
CA HIS A 40 10.16 7.92 5.66
C HIS A 40 11.65 8.22 5.37
N ASP A 41 12.43 7.18 5.12
CA ASP A 41 13.87 7.20 4.83
C ASP A 41 14.27 6.05 3.88
N GLU A 42 15.57 5.83 3.66
CA GLU A 42 16.08 4.79 2.76
C GLU A 42 15.74 3.35 3.20
N ASN A 43 15.39 3.11 4.47
CA ASN A 43 15.07 1.79 5.02
C ASN A 43 13.60 1.63 5.44
N ASN A 44 12.89 2.74 5.63
CA ASN A 44 11.51 2.83 6.08
C ASN A 44 10.70 3.64 5.07
N LEU A 45 9.73 3.01 4.42
CA LEU A 45 8.84 3.68 3.49
C LEU A 45 7.49 3.92 4.14
N ALA A 46 7.08 5.18 4.29
CA ALA A 46 5.72 5.53 4.65
C ALA A 46 4.85 5.86 3.41
N ALA A 47 3.61 5.39 3.40
CA ALA A 47 2.61 5.67 2.37
C ALA A 47 1.22 5.83 3.00
N ILE A 48 0.28 6.43 2.26
CA ILE A 48 -1.10 6.65 2.70
C ILE A 48 -2.08 5.89 1.80
N ALA A 49 -3.06 5.23 2.41
CA ALA A 49 -4.25 4.71 1.74
C ALA A 49 -5.49 5.26 2.47
N SER A 50 -6.14 6.26 1.86
CA SER A 50 -7.25 6.97 2.49
C SER A 50 -8.51 6.98 1.62
N TYR A 51 -9.67 6.99 2.28
CA TYR A 51 -10.94 7.29 1.62
C TYR A 51 -11.17 8.79 1.42
N HIS A 52 -10.20 9.66 1.65
CA HIS A 52 -10.27 11.06 1.22
C HIS A 52 -10.15 11.18 -0.31
N ASN A 53 -10.56 12.32 -0.87
CA ASN A 53 -10.42 12.66 -2.30
C ASN A 53 -9.47 13.84 -2.56
N ASP A 54 -8.78 14.31 -1.53
CA ASP A 54 -7.96 15.52 -1.56
C ASP A 54 -6.54 15.17 -1.10
N PRO A 55 -5.66 14.77 -2.03
CA PRO A 55 -4.29 14.41 -1.69
C PRO A 55 -3.46 15.61 -1.23
N ASP A 56 -3.80 16.84 -1.62
CA ASP A 56 -3.09 18.05 -1.19
C ASP A 56 -3.39 18.38 0.27
N TYR A 57 -4.63 18.14 0.71
CA TYR A 57 -4.99 18.25 2.12
C TYR A 57 -4.20 17.25 2.99
N ILE A 58 -4.13 15.98 2.58
CA ILE A 58 -3.33 14.96 3.28
C ILE A 58 -1.85 15.33 3.27
N LYS A 59 -1.33 15.75 2.11
CA LYS A 59 0.07 16.16 1.92
C LYS A 59 0.51 17.17 2.98
N ARG A 60 -0.32 18.17 3.30
CA ARG A 60 0.00 19.18 4.34
C ARG A 60 0.24 18.55 5.72
N TYR A 61 -0.48 17.50 6.07
CA TYR A 61 -0.24 16.77 7.33
C TYR A 61 1.07 15.99 7.28
N ILE A 62 1.36 15.36 6.15
CA ILE A 62 2.60 14.59 5.99
C ILE A 62 3.82 15.51 6.00
N GLU A 63 3.76 16.67 5.34
CA GLU A 63 4.81 17.68 5.39
C GLU A 63 5.06 18.17 6.82
N PHE A 64 4.00 18.36 7.60
CA PHE A 64 4.11 18.75 9.01
C PHE A 64 4.76 17.65 9.86
N ILE A 65 4.37 16.39 9.66
CA ILE A 65 4.94 15.23 10.38
C ILE A 65 6.42 15.06 10.08
N LEU A 66 6.82 15.19 8.81
CA LEU A 66 8.20 14.99 8.36
C LEU A 66 9.07 16.24 8.52
N GLY A 67 8.47 17.42 8.72
CA GLY A 67 9.18 18.70 8.81
C GLY A 67 9.84 19.13 7.49
N THR A 68 9.38 18.60 6.36
CA THR A 68 9.98 18.86 5.03
C THR A 68 8.90 18.93 3.95
N PRO A 69 9.03 19.81 2.94
CA PRO A 69 8.07 19.91 1.87
C PRO A 69 8.11 18.68 0.94
N LEU A 70 6.93 18.34 0.42
CA LEU A 70 6.71 17.29 -0.56
C LEU A 70 6.49 17.91 -1.94
N THR A 71 7.25 17.46 -2.94
CA THR A 71 7.08 17.92 -4.33
C THR A 71 6.36 16.85 -5.15
N LEU A 72 5.20 17.19 -5.72
CA LEU A 72 4.48 16.28 -6.62
C LEU A 72 5.34 15.98 -7.85
N LYS A 73 5.58 14.70 -8.11
CA LYS A 73 6.30 14.23 -9.30
C LYS A 73 5.37 13.66 -10.34
N GLU A 74 4.39 12.88 -9.89
CA GLU A 74 3.50 12.14 -10.76
C GLU A 74 2.13 11.98 -10.10
N ARG A 75 1.10 12.00 -10.93
CA ARG A 75 -0.27 11.65 -10.54
C ARG A 75 -0.77 10.54 -11.46
N MET A 76 -1.06 9.37 -10.90
CA MET A 76 -1.54 8.21 -11.63
C MET A 76 -3.06 8.09 -11.47
N ASP A 77 -3.78 8.44 -12.52
CA ASP A 77 -5.26 8.44 -12.57
C ASP A 77 -5.83 7.32 -13.46
N ALA A 78 -5.02 6.30 -13.77
CA ALA A 78 -5.41 5.19 -14.62
C ALA A 78 -6.21 4.10 -13.88
N PHE A 79 -6.12 4.03 -12.55
CA PHE A 79 -6.87 3.06 -11.76
C PHE A 79 -8.36 3.38 -11.78
N GLU A 80 -9.21 2.39 -11.55
CA GLU A 80 -10.65 2.59 -11.64
C GLU A 80 -11.14 3.57 -10.57
N ASP A 81 -10.89 3.28 -9.29
CA ASP A 81 -11.52 3.97 -8.15
C ASP A 81 -10.63 4.91 -7.34
N ASN A 82 -9.31 4.81 -7.49
CA ASN A 82 -8.35 5.60 -6.74
C ASN A 82 -7.36 6.32 -7.66
N VAL A 83 -6.63 7.26 -7.07
CA VAL A 83 -5.52 7.98 -7.68
C VAL A 83 -4.32 7.80 -6.78
N LEU A 84 -3.14 7.59 -7.37
CA LEU A 84 -1.88 7.71 -6.64
C LEU A 84 -1.27 9.07 -6.93
N SER A 85 -0.97 9.82 -5.87
CA SER A 85 -0.14 11.03 -5.95
C SER A 85 1.23 10.68 -5.40
N VAL A 86 2.27 10.82 -6.23
CA VAL A 86 3.64 10.43 -5.91
C VAL A 86 4.47 11.68 -5.66
N TYR A 87 5.07 11.76 -4.48
CA TYR A 87 5.84 12.89 -4.02
C TYR A 87 7.31 12.52 -3.84
N ALA A 88 8.18 13.45 -4.20
CA ALA A 88 9.60 13.38 -3.84
C ALA A 88 9.89 14.24 -2.61
N LEU A 89 10.90 13.80 -1.87
CA LEU A 89 11.52 14.50 -0.75
C LEU A 89 12.97 14.82 -1.15
N GLU A 90 13.45 16.01 -0.86
CA GLU A 90 14.74 16.50 -1.36
C GLU A 90 15.94 15.60 -0.95
N SER A 91 15.83 14.87 0.16
CA SER A 91 16.91 14.05 0.73
C SER A 91 16.61 12.55 0.79
N VAL A 92 15.52 12.07 0.18
CA VAL A 92 15.15 10.64 0.18
C VAL A 92 14.92 10.20 -1.26
N SER A 93 15.62 9.15 -1.68
CA SER A 93 15.51 8.61 -3.04
C SER A 93 14.14 7.94 -3.28
N THR A 94 13.60 7.35 -2.23
CA THR A 94 12.32 6.68 -2.18
C THR A 94 11.16 7.69 -2.21
N PRO A 95 10.11 7.45 -3.03
CA PRO A 95 8.97 8.35 -3.11
C PRO A 95 7.97 8.09 -1.99
N LEU A 96 7.29 9.16 -1.56
CA LEU A 96 6.12 9.05 -0.71
C LEU A 96 4.85 9.01 -1.56
N ILE A 97 3.98 8.03 -1.28
CA ILE A 97 2.78 7.78 -2.10
C ILE A 97 1.54 8.07 -1.26
N ILE A 98 0.62 8.86 -1.80
CA ILE A 98 -0.72 9.09 -1.23
C ILE A 98 -1.76 8.53 -2.20
N SER A 99 -2.47 7.49 -1.75
CA SER A 99 -3.61 6.92 -2.45
C SER A 99 -4.92 7.51 -1.91
N THR A 100 -5.67 8.18 -2.79
CA THR A 100 -6.98 8.80 -2.49
C THR A 100 -8.04 8.29 -3.46
N VAL A 101 -9.31 8.38 -3.08
CA VAL A 101 -10.44 8.04 -3.96
C VAL A 101 -10.63 9.14 -5.00
N LYS A 102 -11.02 8.77 -6.23
CA LYS A 102 -11.37 9.78 -7.24
C LYS A 102 -12.56 10.62 -6.81
N SER A 103 -12.55 11.89 -7.16
CA SER A 103 -13.59 12.85 -6.75
C SER A 103 -14.92 12.65 -7.50
N ASP A 104 -14.87 12.18 -8.75
CA ASP A 104 -16.09 11.90 -9.51
C ASP A 104 -16.77 10.64 -8.97
N GLN A 105 -18.10 10.69 -8.81
CA GLN A 105 -18.89 9.58 -8.26
C GLN A 105 -18.36 9.04 -6.90
N PHE A 106 -17.74 9.91 -6.11
CA PHE A 106 -16.97 9.56 -4.90
C PHE A 106 -17.66 8.51 -4.00
N ASN A 107 -18.93 8.72 -3.63
CA ASN A 107 -19.65 7.79 -2.75
C ASN A 107 -19.80 6.38 -3.35
N THR A 108 -20.02 6.29 -4.66
CA THR A 108 -20.11 5.00 -5.37
C THR A 108 -18.76 4.30 -5.39
N ARG A 109 -17.67 5.04 -5.62
CA ARG A 109 -16.29 4.51 -5.61
C ARG A 109 -15.88 4.04 -4.22
N VAL A 110 -16.18 4.81 -3.17
CA VAL A 110 -16.00 4.39 -1.78
C VAL A 110 -16.80 3.12 -1.50
N GLY A 111 -18.04 3.03 -2.00
CA GLY A 111 -18.89 1.84 -1.89
C GLY A 111 -18.19 0.59 -2.43
N ARG A 112 -17.67 0.66 -3.66
CA ARG A 112 -16.91 -0.44 -4.29
C ARG A 112 -15.63 -0.79 -3.52
N LEU A 113 -14.84 0.21 -3.14
CA LEU A 113 -13.60 -0.03 -2.38
C LEU A 113 -13.91 -0.74 -1.06
N LYS A 114 -14.96 -0.35 -0.33
CA LYS A 114 -15.36 -0.97 0.94
C LYS A 114 -15.69 -2.47 0.82
N GLU A 115 -16.00 -2.98 -0.37
CA GLU A 115 -16.19 -4.42 -0.62
C GLU A 115 -14.90 -5.22 -0.39
N THR A 116 -13.72 -4.62 -0.60
CA THR A 116 -12.40 -5.25 -0.35
C THR A 116 -11.60 -4.56 0.75
N GLY A 117 -12.18 -3.52 1.37
CA GLY A 117 -11.49 -2.66 2.31
C GLY A 117 -10.50 -1.76 1.56
N LYS A 118 -9.30 -1.56 2.10
CA LYS A 118 -8.25 -0.80 1.41
C LYS A 118 -7.28 -1.65 0.60
N ASN A 119 -7.57 -2.94 0.42
CA ASN A 119 -6.67 -3.84 -0.31
C ASN A 119 -6.38 -3.38 -1.74
N VAL A 120 -7.36 -2.82 -2.46
CA VAL A 120 -7.13 -2.24 -3.80
C VAL A 120 -6.10 -1.09 -3.73
N GLN A 121 -6.28 -0.16 -2.79
CA GLN A 121 -5.35 0.96 -2.62
C GLN A 121 -3.96 0.50 -2.19
N ILE A 122 -3.88 -0.42 -1.23
CA ILE A 122 -2.63 -1.04 -0.76
C ILE A 122 -1.90 -1.71 -1.93
N ASN A 123 -2.61 -2.51 -2.73
CA ASN A 123 -2.01 -3.22 -3.86
C ASN A 123 -1.48 -2.26 -4.92
N HIS A 124 -2.21 -1.18 -5.24
CA HIS A 124 -1.73 -0.18 -6.19
C HIS A 124 -0.49 0.57 -5.68
N VAL A 125 -0.43 0.88 -4.38
CA VAL A 125 0.78 1.45 -3.75
C VAL A 125 1.95 0.49 -3.88
N LEU A 126 1.77 -0.78 -3.50
CA LEU A 126 2.80 -1.81 -3.54
C LEU A 126 3.28 -2.09 -4.97
N GLN A 127 2.36 -2.19 -5.94
CA GLN A 127 2.67 -2.40 -7.35
C GLN A 127 3.51 -1.24 -7.91
N TYR A 128 3.21 0.01 -7.54
CA TYR A 128 4.04 1.15 -7.94
C TYR A 128 5.47 1.01 -7.40
N LEU A 129 5.63 0.61 -6.14
CA LEU A 129 6.93 0.42 -5.52
C LEU A 129 7.74 -0.71 -6.17
N GLU A 130 7.10 -1.83 -6.50
CA GLU A 130 7.74 -2.91 -7.23
C GLU A 130 8.20 -2.48 -8.63
N THR A 131 7.33 -1.79 -9.38
CA THR A 131 7.58 -1.47 -10.79
C THR A 131 8.49 -0.26 -10.98
N ALA A 132 8.20 0.86 -10.33
CA ALA A 132 8.91 2.13 -10.55
C ALA A 132 10.22 2.24 -9.77
N ARG A 133 10.41 1.40 -8.74
CA ARG A 133 11.59 1.43 -7.86
C ARG A 133 12.31 0.10 -7.74
N THR A 134 11.83 -0.94 -8.42
CA THR A 134 12.48 -2.26 -8.41
C THR A 134 12.63 -2.80 -6.98
N ILE A 135 11.70 -2.43 -6.09
CA ILE A 135 11.68 -2.91 -4.71
C ILE A 135 11.02 -4.28 -4.73
N SER A 136 11.82 -5.34 -4.63
CA SER A 136 11.30 -6.72 -4.61
C SER A 136 10.59 -6.99 -3.28
N LEU A 137 9.25 -7.07 -3.28
CA LEU A 137 8.47 -7.40 -2.08
C LEU A 137 8.76 -8.81 -1.56
N ALA A 138 9.24 -9.70 -2.42
CA ALA A 138 9.66 -11.05 -2.05
C ALA A 138 10.94 -11.08 -1.18
N GLU A 139 11.74 -10.00 -1.17
CA GLU A 139 13.01 -9.94 -0.46
C GLU A 139 12.87 -9.32 0.94
N ALA A 140 12.49 -10.12 1.94
CA ALA A 140 12.53 -9.75 3.36
C ALA A 140 11.93 -8.36 3.68
N ILE A 141 10.87 -7.99 2.96
CA ILE A 141 10.11 -6.77 3.20
C ILE A 141 9.00 -7.06 4.20
N GLU A 142 8.97 -6.29 5.28
CA GLU A 142 7.85 -6.27 6.20
C GLU A 142 6.91 -5.13 5.79
N VAL A 143 5.68 -5.48 5.47
CA VAL A 143 4.61 -4.52 5.18
C VAL A 143 3.69 -4.42 6.38
N GLU A 144 3.48 -3.19 6.86
CA GLU A 144 2.58 -2.88 7.97
C GLU A 144 1.44 -2.01 7.46
N PHE A 145 0.21 -2.31 7.85
CA PHE A 145 -0.97 -1.52 7.54
C PHE A 145 -1.67 -1.06 8.81
N TYR A 146 -1.90 0.24 8.95
CA TYR A 146 -2.53 0.87 10.11
C TYR A 146 -3.86 1.48 9.71
N ASP A 147 -4.95 1.06 10.34
CA ASP A 147 -6.30 1.55 10.04
C ASP A 147 -7.19 1.47 11.29
N ASP A 148 -8.10 2.42 11.44
CA ASP A 148 -9.03 2.50 12.57
C ASP A 148 -10.42 1.92 12.26
N ASP A 149 -10.64 1.48 11.02
CA ASP A 149 -11.83 0.75 10.61
C ASP A 149 -11.56 -0.76 10.69
N GLU A 150 -12.32 -1.44 11.55
CA GLU A 150 -12.21 -2.87 11.79
C GLU A 150 -12.37 -3.70 10.51
N ASN A 151 -13.23 -3.27 9.58
CA ASN A 151 -13.46 -3.99 8.34
C ASN A 151 -12.27 -3.84 7.37
N ASN A 152 -11.64 -2.66 7.29
CA ASN A 152 -10.40 -2.48 6.52
C ASN A 152 -9.26 -3.32 7.10
N TYR A 153 -9.05 -3.23 8.41
CA TYR A 153 -8.07 -4.01 9.16
C TYR A 153 -8.25 -5.51 8.90
N ARG A 154 -9.48 -6.02 9.07
CA ARG A 154 -9.80 -7.44 8.89
C ARG A 154 -9.53 -7.91 7.47
N LYS A 155 -10.06 -7.20 6.48
CA LYS A 155 -9.85 -7.56 5.07
C LYS A 155 -8.38 -7.54 4.68
N ALA A 156 -7.57 -6.67 5.29
CA ALA A 156 -6.15 -6.57 4.99
C ALA A 156 -5.36 -7.82 5.42
N TYR A 157 -5.58 -8.33 6.63
CA TYR A 157 -4.86 -9.53 7.10
C TYR A 157 -5.46 -10.85 6.60
N GLU A 158 -6.75 -10.88 6.22
CA GLU A 158 -7.39 -12.09 5.70
C GLU A 158 -6.93 -12.45 4.28
N LEU A 159 -6.43 -11.47 3.52
CA LEU A 159 -5.89 -11.67 2.18
C LEU A 159 -4.50 -12.35 2.26
N PRO A 160 -4.32 -13.56 1.70
CA PRO A 160 -3.02 -14.20 1.65
C PRO A 160 -2.00 -13.36 0.85
N ARG A 161 -0.75 -13.33 1.31
CA ARG A 161 0.33 -12.53 0.71
C ARG A 161 1.57 -13.38 0.45
N GLN A 162 2.36 -13.03 -0.56
CA GLN A 162 3.66 -13.67 -0.81
C GLN A 162 4.81 -13.11 0.06
N PHE A 163 4.51 -12.12 0.91
CA PHE A 163 5.47 -11.39 1.73
C PHE A 163 4.89 -11.15 3.13
N SER A 164 5.74 -10.78 4.09
CA SER A 164 5.31 -10.52 5.47
C SER A 164 4.40 -9.29 5.51
N PHE A 165 3.17 -9.48 5.98
CA PHE A 165 2.18 -8.41 6.10
C PHE A 165 1.51 -8.46 7.47
N THR A 166 1.52 -7.34 8.19
CA THR A 166 0.86 -7.17 9.49
C THR A 166 -0.13 -6.03 9.41
N ALA A 167 -1.39 -6.31 9.73
CA ALA A 167 -2.41 -5.28 9.93
C ALA A 167 -2.45 -4.89 11.41
N PHE A 168 -2.65 -3.61 11.69
CA PHE A 168 -2.77 -3.01 13.02
C PHE A 168 -4.08 -2.24 13.10
N TYR A 169 -4.92 -2.60 14.07
CA TYR A 169 -6.18 -1.93 14.33
C TYR A 169 -5.96 -0.79 15.32
N ILE A 170 -6.22 0.44 14.88
CA ILE A 170 -6.01 1.66 15.67
C ILE A 170 -7.26 2.02 16.47
N ASP A 171 -7.08 2.45 17.72
CA ASP A 171 -8.17 2.97 18.52
C ASP A 171 -8.63 4.35 18.04
N ARG A 172 -9.69 4.40 17.23
CA ARG A 172 -10.34 5.68 16.89
C ARG A 172 -10.95 6.43 18.07
N LEU A 173 -11.28 5.74 19.17
CA LEU A 173 -11.85 6.38 20.36
C LEU A 173 -10.78 7.12 21.17
N ASN A 174 -9.51 6.71 21.05
CA ASN A 174 -8.40 7.49 21.57
C ASN A 174 -8.00 8.53 20.53
N GLN A 175 -8.51 9.75 20.71
CA GLN A 175 -8.26 10.87 19.81
C GLN A 175 -6.95 11.59 20.12
N THR A 176 -6.32 11.36 21.28
CA THR A 176 -5.12 12.10 21.69
C THR A 176 -3.83 11.43 21.24
N GLU A 177 -3.77 10.10 21.30
CA GLU A 177 -2.57 9.31 21.04
C GLU A 177 -2.88 8.18 20.05
N LEU A 178 -1.91 7.81 19.21
CA LEU A 178 -2.00 6.60 18.43
C LEU A 178 -1.88 5.39 19.37
N VAL A 179 -2.98 4.63 19.48
CA VAL A 179 -3.04 3.40 20.28
C VAL A 179 -3.41 2.24 19.37
N ILE A 180 -2.57 1.21 19.36
CA ILE A 180 -2.84 -0.06 18.67
C ILE A 180 -3.70 -0.91 19.61
N LYS A 181 -4.92 -1.23 19.19
CA LYS A 181 -5.82 -2.15 19.91
C LYS A 181 -5.45 -3.61 19.66
N GLU A 182 -5.11 -3.90 18.41
CA GLU A 182 -4.88 -5.26 17.96
C GLU A 182 -3.91 -5.27 16.79
N LEU A 183 -3.21 -6.39 16.61
CA LEU A 183 -2.45 -6.67 15.40
C LEU A 183 -2.69 -8.12 14.96
N LYS A 184 -2.70 -8.32 13.65
CA LYS A 184 -2.82 -9.64 13.01
C LYS A 184 -1.87 -9.73 11.82
N GLN A 185 -1.18 -10.85 11.73
CA GLN A 185 -0.33 -11.16 10.60
C GLN A 185 -1.16 -11.90 9.53
N ALA A 186 -0.98 -11.50 8.28
CA ALA A 186 -1.59 -12.20 7.16
C ALA A 186 -0.96 -13.59 6.97
N ARG A 187 -1.73 -14.50 6.39
CA ARG A 187 -1.20 -15.82 6.01
C ARG A 187 -0.22 -15.65 4.84
N LEU A 188 0.98 -16.20 5.01
CA LEU A 188 1.95 -16.32 3.92
C LEU A 188 1.48 -17.38 2.93
N MET A 189 1.45 -17.02 1.66
CA MET A 189 1.24 -17.97 0.58
C MET A 189 2.46 -18.90 0.49
N PRO A 190 2.27 -20.20 0.26
CA PRO A 190 3.37 -21.09 -0.03
C PRO A 190 4.09 -20.63 -1.30
N ALA A 191 5.41 -20.81 -1.34
CA ALA A 191 6.19 -20.56 -2.54
C ALA A 191 5.62 -21.39 -3.71
N PRO A 192 5.59 -20.85 -4.95
CA PRO A 192 5.17 -21.64 -6.09
C PRO A 192 6.06 -22.88 -6.19
N THR A 193 5.44 -24.06 -6.17
CA THR A 193 6.14 -25.32 -6.40
C THR A 193 6.65 -25.30 -7.83
N THR A 194 7.96 -25.25 -8.02
CA THR A 194 8.56 -25.49 -9.32
C THR A 194 8.32 -26.96 -9.65
N GLU A 195 7.26 -27.28 -10.39
CA GLU A 195 7.17 -28.56 -11.07
C GLU A 195 8.30 -28.58 -12.09
N LEU A 196 9.39 -29.26 -11.73
CA LEU A 196 10.38 -29.69 -12.71
C LEU A 196 9.62 -30.58 -13.68
N ALA A 197 9.46 -30.11 -14.91
CA ALA A 197 9.05 -30.97 -16.02
C ALA A 197 10.04 -32.15 -16.04
N GLU A 198 9.56 -33.34 -15.71
CA GLU A 198 10.30 -34.56 -16.00
C GLU A 198 10.44 -34.63 -17.52
N ASP A 199 11.66 -34.40 -18.00
CA ASP A 199 12.07 -34.75 -19.36
C ASP A 199 11.84 -36.26 -19.53
N THR A 200 10.74 -36.63 -20.16
CA THR A 200 10.59 -37.97 -20.70
C THR A 200 11.46 -38.06 -21.96
N ASP A 201 12.69 -38.52 -21.75
CA ASP A 201 13.53 -39.11 -22.78
C ASP A 201 12.77 -40.28 -23.45
N THR A 202 12.29 -40.07 -24.68
CA THR A 202 11.96 -41.16 -25.59
C THR A 202 12.88 -41.10 -26.80
N VAL A 203 13.98 -41.86 -26.65
CA VAL A 203 14.67 -42.75 -27.61
C VAL A 203 14.26 -42.60 -29.07
N GLY A 204 15.24 -42.25 -29.92
CA GLY A 204 15.08 -42.06 -31.34
C GLY A 204 14.80 -43.32 -32.17
N GLU A 205 14.26 -43.08 -33.36
CA GLU A 205 14.30 -43.99 -34.50
C GLU A 205 14.92 -43.27 -35.70
N GLU A 206 15.96 -43.90 -36.24
CA GLU A 206 16.70 -43.53 -37.44
C GLU A 206 15.82 -43.55 -38.69
N LEU A 207 15.81 -42.44 -39.42
CA LEU A 207 15.30 -42.34 -40.78
C LEU A 207 16.33 -42.90 -41.77
N THR A 208 16.13 -44.13 -42.26
CA THR A 208 16.85 -44.64 -43.44
C THR A 208 16.02 -44.49 -44.72
N SER A 209 16.61 -43.92 -45.77
CA SER A 209 16.18 -43.98 -47.18
C SER A 209 17.35 -43.56 -48.08
N PRO A 210 17.43 -43.92 -49.37
CA PRO A 210 16.75 -44.99 -50.13
C PRO A 210 17.74 -45.87 -50.95
N SER A 211 17.30 -47.07 -51.35
CA SER A 211 18.02 -47.92 -52.32
C SER A 211 17.41 -47.79 -53.72
N LEU A 212 18.25 -47.44 -54.69
CA LEU A 212 18.00 -47.48 -56.12
C LEU A 212 18.11 -48.92 -56.65
N SER A 213 17.13 -49.33 -57.45
CA SER A 213 17.21 -50.37 -58.47
C SER A 213 16.29 -49.86 -59.59
N GLY A 214 16.76 -49.63 -60.82
CA GLY A 214 17.26 -50.65 -61.74
C GLY A 214 16.25 -50.74 -62.87
#